data_AF-A0A529ZGE3-F1
#
_entry.id   AF-A0A529ZGE3-F1
#
_cell.length_a   1.000
_cell.length_b   1.000
_cell.length_c   1.000
_cell.angle_alpha   90.00
_cell.angle_beta   90.00
_cell.angle_gamma   90.00
#
_symmetry.space_group_name_H-M   'P 1'
#
loop_
_entity.id
_entity.type
_entity.pdbx_description
1 polymer ?
#
loop_
_entity_poly.entity_id
_entity_poly.type
_entity_poly.pdbx_seq_one_letter_code
_entity_poly.pdbx_strand_id
1 'polypeptide(L)'
;MLRAGHDVRLYARDADTVAAIARSENPRYLPGIKIAPGIAATSDIAASLDGADCVLVVTPAQSLRAVLAQANNHVPAGIPLVLCAKGIERDTGALLSTIV
;
A
#
# COMPACT_ATOMS: atom_id res chain seq x y z
N MET A 1 9.32 -1.41 9.02
CA MET A 1 8.57 -2.65 9.19
C MET A 1 9.48 -3.88 9.15
N LEU A 2 10.03 -4.32 7.99
CA LEU A 2 10.82 -5.56 7.95
C LEU A 2 12.02 -5.58 8.91
N ARG A 3 12.82 -4.50 8.95
CA ARG A 3 13.96 -4.39 9.88
C ARG A 3 13.58 -4.41 11.37
N ALA A 4 12.30 -4.15 11.68
CA ALA A 4 11.77 -4.23 13.04
C ALA A 4 11.20 -5.63 13.37
N GLY A 5 11.37 -6.61 12.47
CA GLY A 5 10.94 -8.01 12.68
C GLY A 5 9.51 -8.32 12.23
N HIS A 6 8.86 -7.43 11.47
CA HIS A 6 7.52 -7.68 10.94
C HIS A 6 7.55 -8.29 9.55
N ASP A 7 6.57 -9.15 9.24
CA ASP A 7 6.29 -9.58 7.87
C ASP A 7 5.71 -8.41 7.06
N VAL A 8 6.22 -8.20 5.84
CA VAL A 8 5.85 -7.05 5.01
C VAL A 8 5.36 -7.50 3.65
N ARG A 9 4.13 -7.09 3.32
CA ARG A 9 3.56 -7.15 1.98
C ARG A 9 3.39 -5.73 1.42
N LEU A 10 3.75 -5.56 0.15
CA LEU A 10 3.53 -4.34 -0.62
C LEU A 10 2.46 -4.59 -1.67
N TYR A 11 1.36 -3.84 -1.58
CA TYR A 11 0.38 -3.77 -2.64
C TYR A 11 0.82 -2.77 -3.71
N ALA A 12 0.75 -3.16 -4.99
CA ALA A 12 0.84 -2.24 -6.11
C ALA A 12 -0.16 -2.66 -7.20
N ARG A 13 -0.97 -1.70 -7.66
CA ARG A 13 -2.00 -1.95 -8.70
C ARG A 13 -1.40 -2.40 -10.04
N ASP A 14 -0.20 -1.92 -10.36
CA ASP A 14 0.49 -2.19 -11.62
C ASP A 14 1.33 -3.47 -11.51
N ALA A 15 0.99 -4.47 -12.33
CA ALA A 15 1.66 -5.78 -12.33
C ALA A 15 3.15 -5.68 -12.70
N ASP A 16 3.54 -4.73 -13.54
CA ASP A 16 4.95 -4.51 -13.89
C ASP A 16 5.75 -3.98 -12.69
N THR A 17 5.14 -3.09 -11.90
CA THR A 17 5.71 -2.63 -10.62
C THR A 17 5.88 -3.80 -9.64
N VAL A 18 4.90 -4.70 -9.52
CA VAL A 18 5.00 -5.90 -8.68
C VAL A 18 6.14 -6.81 -9.16
N ALA A 19 6.20 -7.10 -10.46
CA ALA A 19 7.24 -7.95 -11.04
C ALA A 19 8.63 -7.33 -10.88
N ALA A 20 8.77 -6.02 -10.97
CA ALA A 20 10.04 -5.33 -10.69
C ALA A 20 10.45 -5.49 -9.23
N ILE A 21 9.53 -5.27 -8.28
CA ILE A 21 9.82 -5.41 -6.84
C ILE A 21 10.19 -6.86 -6.51
N ALA A 22 9.53 -7.84 -7.12
CA ALA A 22 9.89 -9.26 -6.99
C ALA A 22 11.31 -9.57 -7.50
N ARG A 23 11.82 -8.78 -8.46
CA ARG A 23 13.23 -8.80 -8.92
C ARG A 23 14.15 -7.93 -8.05
N SER A 24 13.72 -7.53 -6.86
CA SER A 24 14.45 -6.76 -5.84
C SER A 24 14.55 -5.24 -6.02
N GLU A 25 13.85 -4.60 -6.95
CA GLU A 25 13.91 -3.13 -7.11
C GLU A 25 12.58 -2.51 -7.55
N ASN A 26 12.36 -1.24 -7.20
CA ASN A 26 11.29 -0.44 -7.79
C ASN A 26 11.88 0.71 -8.60
N PRO A 27 12.33 0.49 -9.85
CA PRO A 27 13.08 1.50 -10.61
C PRO A 27 12.24 2.75 -10.92
N ARG A 28 10.91 2.62 -10.96
CA ARG A 28 10.01 3.73 -11.26
C ARG A 28 9.89 4.73 -10.10
N TYR A 29 9.84 4.23 -8.87
CA TYR A 29 9.54 5.05 -7.70
C TYR A 29 10.67 5.12 -6.67
N LEU A 30 11.66 4.21 -6.75
CA LEU A 30 12.81 4.13 -5.86
C LEU A 30 14.06 3.58 -6.59
N PRO A 31 14.57 4.30 -7.60
CA PRO A 31 15.68 3.82 -8.43
C PRO A 31 16.97 3.63 -7.63
N GLY A 32 17.68 2.53 -7.91
CA GLY A 32 18.98 2.22 -7.32
C GLY A 32 18.95 1.71 -5.88
N ILE A 33 17.77 1.52 -5.30
CA ILE A 33 17.61 0.97 -3.95
C ILE A 33 17.07 -0.45 -4.02
N LYS A 34 17.86 -1.40 -3.51
CA LYS A 34 17.44 -2.80 -3.39
C LYS A 34 16.35 -2.95 -2.33
N ILE A 35 15.24 -3.55 -2.72
CA ILE A 35 14.19 -4.04 -1.85
C ILE A 35 14.68 -5.30 -1.15
N ALA A 36 14.51 -5.35 0.17
CA ALA A 36 14.94 -6.47 0.98
C ALA A 36 14.15 -7.75 0.62
N PRO A 37 14.80 -8.93 0.59
CA PRO A 37 14.18 -10.18 0.12
C PRO A 37 13.00 -10.68 0.97
N GLY A 38 12.80 -10.14 2.18
CA GLY A 38 11.63 -10.43 3.03
C GLY A 38 10.39 -9.58 2.74
N ILE A 39 10.43 -8.70 1.73
CA ILE A 39 9.28 -7.90 1.30
C ILE A 39 8.64 -8.57 0.09
N ALA A 40 7.41 -9.06 0.26
CA ALA A 40 6.62 -9.61 -0.83
C ALA A 40 5.79 -8.51 -1.50
N ALA A 41 5.73 -8.46 -2.84
CA ALA A 41 4.84 -7.56 -3.56
C ALA A 41 3.70 -8.34 -4.23
N THR A 42 2.52 -7.73 -4.30
CA THR A 42 1.34 -8.31 -4.95
C THR A 42 0.44 -7.22 -5.54
N SER A 43 -0.29 -7.57 -6.59
CA SER A 43 -1.39 -6.76 -7.15
C SER A 43 -2.77 -7.22 -6.67
N ASP A 44 -2.83 -8.31 -5.91
CA ASP A 44 -4.03 -8.79 -5.25
C ASP A 44 -4.20 -8.06 -3.90
N ILE A 45 -5.21 -7.21 -3.83
CA ILE A 45 -5.49 -6.40 -2.64
C ILE A 45 -5.94 -7.27 -1.45
N ALA A 46 -6.71 -8.34 -1.71
CA ALA A 46 -7.17 -9.24 -0.67
C ALA A 46 -5.99 -10.01 -0.07
N ALA A 47 -5.14 -10.58 -0.93
CA ALA A 47 -3.93 -11.27 -0.49
C ALA A 47 -2.92 -10.34 0.20
N SER A 48 -2.94 -9.03 -0.08
CA SER A 48 -2.09 -8.06 0.63
C SER A 48 -2.55 -7.75 2.05
N LEU A 49 -3.85 -7.88 2.31
CA LEU A 49 -4.50 -7.51 3.58
C LEU A 49 -4.78 -8.71 4.49
N ASP A 50 -4.81 -9.93 3.95
CA ASP A 50 -5.12 -11.16 4.68
C ASP A 50 -4.24 -11.33 5.93
N GLY A 51 -4.83 -11.35 7.12
CA GLY A 51 -4.10 -11.48 8.38
C GLY A 51 -3.14 -10.33 8.71
N ALA A 52 -3.27 -9.15 8.11
CA ALA A 52 -2.45 -8.00 8.47
C ALA A 52 -2.80 -7.48 9.88
N ASP A 53 -1.79 -7.13 10.68
CA ASP A 53 -1.98 -6.47 12.00
C ASP A 53 -1.96 -4.94 11.92
N CYS A 54 -1.54 -4.38 10.79
CA CYS A 54 -1.44 -2.94 10.54
C CYS A 54 -1.34 -2.68 9.03
N VAL A 55 -2.03 -1.65 8.54
CA VAL A 55 -2.03 -1.27 7.11
C VAL A 55 -1.56 0.16 6.94
N LEU A 56 -0.53 0.35 6.09
CA LEU A 56 -0.03 1.68 5.75
C LEU A 56 -0.62 2.11 4.41
N VAL A 57 -1.38 3.20 4.41
CA VAL A 57 -1.99 3.74 3.20
C VAL A 57 -1.10 4.82 2.61
N VAL A 58 -0.37 4.44 1.56
CA VAL A 58 0.68 5.27 0.94
C VAL A 58 0.36 5.63 -0.53
N THR A 59 -0.89 5.44 -0.95
CA THR A 59 -1.30 5.77 -2.32
C THR A 59 -1.51 7.28 -2.48
N PRO A 60 -1.28 7.85 -3.68
CA PRO A 60 -1.51 9.27 -3.92
C PRO A 60 -2.94 9.71 -3.58
N ALA A 61 -3.10 10.97 -3.14
CA ALA A 61 -4.38 11.58 -2.76
C ALA A 61 -5.54 11.28 -3.72
N GLN A 62 -5.28 11.37 -5.03
CA GLN A 62 -6.29 11.25 -6.08
C GLN A 62 -6.72 9.81 -6.35
N SER A 63 -5.97 8.82 -5.86
CA SER A 63 -6.27 7.40 -6.00
C SER A 63 -6.72 6.76 -4.68
N LEU A 64 -6.56 7.46 -3.56
CA LEU A 64 -6.77 6.93 -2.21
C LEU A 64 -8.17 6.31 -2.06
N ARG A 65 -9.21 7.07 -2.41
CA ARG A 65 -10.61 6.63 -2.30
C ARG A 65 -10.88 5.35 -3.08
N ALA A 66 -10.44 5.30 -4.34
CA ALA A 66 -10.66 4.13 -5.19
C ALA A 66 -9.94 2.88 -4.63
N VAL A 67 -8.73 3.05 -4.09
CA VAL A 67 -7.99 1.94 -3.47
C VAL A 67 -8.65 1.49 -2.17
N LEU A 68 -9.09 2.42 -1.31
CA LEU A 68 -9.79 2.07 -0.07
C LEU A 68 -11.15 1.41 -0.33
N ALA A 69 -11.87 1.84 -1.37
CA ALA A 69 -13.11 1.17 -1.78
C ALA A 69 -12.88 -0.29 -2.19
N GLN A 70 -11.75 -0.60 -2.85
CA GLN A 70 -11.36 -1.98 -3.16
C GLN A 70 -10.92 -2.75 -1.91
N ALA A 71 -10.29 -2.08 -0.95
CA ALA A 71 -9.81 -2.68 0.30
C ALA A 71 -10.93 -2.97 1.31
N ASN A 72 -12.06 -2.25 1.22
CA ASN A 72 -13.07 -2.15 2.29
C ASN A 72 -13.54 -3.51 2.86
N ASN A 73 -13.67 -4.54 2.03
CA ASN A 73 -14.13 -5.86 2.45
C ASN A 73 -13.01 -6.81 2.88
N HIS A 74 -11.76 -6.36 2.83
CA HIS A 74 -10.56 -7.18 3.06
C HIS A 74 -9.72 -6.70 4.24
N VAL A 75 -9.93 -5.47 4.73
CA VAL A 75 -9.21 -4.97 5.91
C VAL A 75 -9.66 -5.75 7.14
N PRO A 76 -8.74 -6.39 7.89
CA PRO A 76 -9.07 -7.06 9.14
C PRO A 76 -9.73 -6.11 10.14
N ALA A 77 -10.65 -6.65 10.96
CA ALA A 77 -11.31 -5.84 11.98
C ALA A 77 -10.34 -5.51 13.12
N GLY A 78 -10.43 -4.28 13.65
CA GLY A 78 -9.71 -3.88 14.87
C GLY A 78 -8.23 -3.55 14.69
N ILE A 79 -7.71 -3.51 13.46
CA ILE A 79 -6.32 -3.12 13.19
C ILE A 79 -6.20 -1.64 12.83
N PRO A 80 -5.06 -1.00 13.10
CA PRO A 80 -4.81 0.37 12.67
C PRO A 80 -4.65 0.49 11.16
N LEU A 81 -5.32 1.49 10.58
CA LEU A 81 -5.10 1.99 9.24
C LEU A 81 -4.32 3.31 9.32
N VAL A 82 -3.04 3.28 8.94
CA VAL A 82 -2.11 4.41 9.08
C VAL A 82 -2.02 5.17 7.77
N LEU A 83 -2.59 6.37 7.73
CA LEU A 83 -2.49 7.27 6.59
C LEU A 83 -1.07 7.85 6.48
N CYS A 84 -0.32 7.46 5.45
CA CYS A 84 1.00 8.01 5.14
C CYS A 84 0.98 8.97 3.94
N ALA A 85 -0.13 9.02 3.21
CA ALA A 85 -0.34 9.93 2.09
C ALA A 85 -0.65 11.36 2.56
N LYS A 86 -0.37 12.34 1.69
CA LYS A 86 -0.69 13.76 1.91
C LYS A 86 -1.41 14.32 0.70
N GLY A 87 -2.30 15.29 0.94
CA GLY A 87 -2.98 16.05 -0.11
C GLY A 87 -4.45 16.28 0.17
N ILE A 88 -5.15 16.75 -0.87
CA ILE A 88 -6.60 16.99 -0.90
C ILE A 88 -7.12 16.30 -2.16
N GLU A 89 -8.20 15.55 -2.06
CA GLU A 89 -8.86 14.94 -3.23
C GLU A 89 -9.46 16.06 -4.11
N ARG A 90 -9.03 16.13 -5.38
CA ARG A 90 -9.39 17.26 -6.26
C ARG A 90 -10.88 17.33 -6.55
N ASP A 91 -11.52 16.18 -6.69
CA ASP A 91 -12.91 16.11 -7.14
C ASP A 91 -13.89 16.55 -6.04
N THR A 92 -13.53 16.37 -4.76
CA THR A 92 -14.42 16.62 -3.61
C THR A 92 -13.92 17.71 -2.68
N GLY A 93 -12.64 18.09 -2.74
CA GLY A 93 -12.00 18.94 -1.75
C GLY A 93 -11.77 18.25 -0.40
N ALA A 94 -12.02 16.93 -0.29
CA ALA A 94 -11.86 16.21 0.96
C ALA A 94 -10.39 16.10 1.38
N LEU A 95 -10.14 16.35 2.67
CA LEU A 95 -8.89 15.96 3.31
C LEU A 95 -8.80 14.44 3.32
N LEU A 96 -7.60 13.89 3.13
CA LEU A 96 -7.42 12.43 3.10
C LEU A 96 -7.86 11.74 4.40
N SER A 97 -7.73 12.42 5.54
CA SER A 97 -8.19 11.94 6.84
C SER A 97 -9.72 11.82 6.97
N THR A 98 -10.49 12.39 6.03
CA THR A 98 -11.96 12.24 5.96
C THR A 98 -12.37 11.10 5.02
N ILE A 99 -11.42 10.55 4.27
CA ILE A 99 -11.63 9.40 3.38
C ILE A 99 -11.34 8.08 4.10
N VAL A 100 -10.36 8.11 5.00
CA VAL A 100 -9.93 6.99 5.86
C VAL A 100 -10.88 6.81 7.03
#